data_AF-A0A3D0RPH5-F1
#
_entry.id   AF-A0A3D0RPH5-F1
#
_cell.length_a   1.000
_cell.length_b   1.000
_cell.length_c   1.000
_cell.angle_alpha   90.00
_cell.angle_beta   90.00
_cell.angle_gamma   90.00
#
_symmetry.space_group_name_H-M   'P 1'
#
loop_
_entity.id
_entity.type
_entity.pdbx_description
1 polymer ?
#
loop_
_entity_poly.entity_id
_entity_poly.type
_entity_poly.pdbx_seq_one_letter_code
_entity_poly.pdbx_strand_id
1 'polypeptide(L)'
;AAIQVMQSIPENAAVLVAFDYEPSRAGEMEAAATPLLDQLLLLKRSRFTLIATNETGSVLAERFISGPLAFHQQSGMQYTNLGYLPGGQLGIRAFAQNPSVTSPSDIFGQPAWASPTLQDVTALNQFTAMILITDNADAARVWIEQTQGLRGNIPFIVVSSAQAAPMIQPYYDSAQVTGIVPGLYGGAIFEQYNAGRPGTARNYWDAYSIGMLIAMAFVLGGGLWNLMLGLRERREDK
;
A
#
# COMPACT_ATOMS: atom_id res chain seq x y z
N ALA A 1 1.48 12.16 -8.30
CA ALA A 1 1.70 12.74 -6.96
C ALA A 1 2.52 11.84 -6.03
N ALA A 2 2.14 10.58 -5.80
CA ALA A 2 2.88 9.69 -4.87
C ALA A 2 4.40 9.60 -5.14
N ILE A 3 4.83 9.54 -6.41
CA ILE A 3 6.25 9.56 -6.80
C ILE A 3 6.94 10.87 -6.38
N GLN A 4 6.29 12.02 -6.59
CA GLN A 4 6.85 13.32 -6.22
C GLN A 4 6.98 13.44 -4.70
N VAL A 5 5.99 12.95 -3.95
CA VAL A 5 6.05 12.87 -2.49
C VAL A 5 7.25 12.03 -2.05
N MET A 6 7.40 10.82 -2.59
CA MET A 6 8.52 9.94 -2.28
C MET A 6 9.88 10.60 -2.60
N GLN A 7 9.99 11.32 -3.70
CA GLN A 7 11.22 12.06 -4.04
C GLN A 7 11.55 13.17 -3.03
N SER A 8 10.52 13.82 -2.48
CA SER A 8 10.67 14.89 -1.48
C SER A 8 11.04 14.40 -0.08
N ILE A 9 10.90 13.11 0.20
CA ILE A 9 11.29 12.53 1.49
C ILE A 9 12.81 12.63 1.65
N PRO A 10 13.32 13.20 2.76
CA PRO A 10 14.75 13.31 3.04
C PRO A 10 15.37 11.94 3.38
N GLU A 11 16.70 11.88 3.34
CA GLU A 11 17.41 10.69 3.80
C GLU A 11 17.22 10.45 5.31
N ASN A 12 17.25 9.18 5.73
CA ASN A 12 17.07 8.72 7.11
C ASN A 12 15.73 9.14 7.75
N ALA A 13 14.74 9.51 6.94
CA ALA A 13 13.42 9.92 7.37
C ALA A 13 12.68 8.81 8.16
N ALA A 14 11.96 9.19 9.21
CA ALA A 14 11.06 8.29 9.92
C ALA A 14 9.73 8.20 9.17
N VAL A 15 9.32 6.99 8.79
CA VAL A 15 8.10 6.77 8.01
C VAL A 15 7.21 5.77 8.73
N LEU A 16 5.96 6.17 8.99
CA LEU A 16 4.94 5.29 9.53
C LEU A 16 4.29 4.51 8.37
N VAL A 17 4.24 3.18 8.48
CA VAL A 17 3.62 2.30 7.49
C VAL A 17 2.55 1.44 8.16
N ALA A 18 1.29 1.69 7.81
CA ALA A 18 0.15 0.91 8.26
C ALA A 18 -0.13 -0.24 7.28
N PHE A 19 -0.20 -1.47 7.77
CA PHE A 19 -0.52 -2.69 7.03
C PHE A 19 -1.93 -3.15 7.38
N ASP A 20 -2.90 -2.83 6.53
CA ASP A 20 -4.32 -3.18 6.71
C ASP A 20 -4.89 -3.82 5.43
N TYR A 21 -4.27 -4.91 5.01
CA TYR A 21 -4.81 -5.77 3.97
C TYR A 21 -4.99 -7.19 4.48
N GLU A 22 -5.90 -7.93 3.85
CA GLU A 22 -6.14 -9.32 4.21
C GLU A 22 -5.20 -10.29 3.48
N PRO A 23 -4.89 -11.47 4.07
CA PRO A 23 -4.05 -12.48 3.42
C PRO A 23 -4.53 -12.89 2.01
N SER A 24 -5.84 -12.82 1.77
CA SER A 24 -6.46 -13.11 0.47
C SER A 24 -6.07 -12.14 -0.64
N ARG A 25 -5.66 -10.91 -0.29
CA ARG A 25 -5.20 -9.86 -1.23
C ARG A 25 -3.71 -9.59 -1.14
N ALA A 26 -2.97 -10.33 -0.31
CA ALA A 26 -1.54 -10.15 -0.11
C ALA A 26 -0.74 -10.15 -1.43
N GLY A 27 -1.07 -11.03 -2.38
CA GLY A 27 -0.36 -11.08 -3.66
C GLY A 27 -0.42 -9.76 -4.46
N GLU A 28 -1.59 -9.11 -4.51
CA GLU A 28 -1.75 -7.80 -5.15
C GLU A 28 -1.08 -6.71 -4.32
N MET A 29 -1.36 -6.69 -3.01
CA MET A 29 -0.93 -5.59 -2.16
C MET A 29 0.56 -5.53 -1.93
N GLU A 30 1.19 -6.69 -1.74
CA GLU A 30 2.64 -6.76 -1.59
C GLU A 30 3.31 -6.30 -2.89
N ALA A 31 2.88 -6.82 -4.04
CA ALA A 31 3.40 -6.40 -5.34
C ALA A 31 3.22 -4.89 -5.59
N ALA A 32 2.06 -4.31 -5.23
CA ALA A 32 1.81 -2.88 -5.39
C ALA A 32 2.67 -2.00 -4.46
N ALA A 33 2.93 -2.45 -3.23
CA ALA A 33 3.66 -1.70 -2.22
C ALA A 33 5.18 -1.82 -2.32
N THR A 34 5.70 -2.97 -2.76
CA THR A 34 7.15 -3.24 -2.84
C THR A 34 7.91 -2.13 -3.55
N PRO A 35 7.53 -1.66 -4.75
CA PRO A 35 8.32 -0.67 -5.48
C PRO A 35 8.51 0.64 -4.73
N LEU A 36 7.47 1.09 -4.01
CA LEU A 36 7.49 2.30 -3.19
C LEU A 36 8.42 2.13 -1.98
N LEU A 37 8.25 1.04 -1.22
CA LEU A 37 9.02 0.83 0.01
C LEU A 37 10.48 0.46 -0.29
N ASP A 38 10.73 -0.32 -1.33
CA ASP A 38 12.07 -0.65 -1.86
C ASP A 38 12.86 0.63 -2.19
N GLN A 39 12.21 1.59 -2.85
CA GLN A 39 12.84 2.86 -3.21
C GLN A 39 13.16 3.74 -2.00
N LEU A 40 12.25 3.81 -1.02
CA LEU A 40 12.48 4.53 0.25
C LEU A 40 13.64 3.93 1.03
N LEU A 41 13.78 2.60 1.01
CA LEU A 41 14.91 1.93 1.65
C LEU A 41 16.22 2.18 0.91
N LEU A 42 16.25 1.95 -0.41
CA LEU A 42 17.46 2.03 -1.21
C LEU A 42 18.00 3.44 -1.37
N LEU A 43 17.12 4.40 -1.65
CA LEU A 43 17.52 5.76 -1.99
C LEU A 43 17.49 6.70 -0.79
N LYS A 44 16.61 6.46 0.18
CA LYS A 44 16.43 7.35 1.33
C LYS A 44 16.89 6.73 2.64
N ARG A 45 17.16 5.43 2.71
CA ARG A 45 17.49 4.72 3.96
C ARG A 45 16.48 5.03 5.07
N SER A 46 15.20 5.13 4.70
CA SER A 46 14.14 5.48 5.64
C SER A 46 14.05 4.48 6.79
N ARG A 47 13.75 4.98 8.00
CA ARG A 47 13.49 4.18 9.20
C ARG A 47 12.00 3.90 9.26
N PHE A 48 11.61 2.63 9.21
CA PHE A 48 10.20 2.25 9.14
C PHE A 48 9.62 1.92 10.51
N THR A 49 8.46 2.47 10.79
CA THR A 49 7.61 2.05 11.90
C THR A 49 6.38 1.39 11.33
N LEU A 50 6.23 0.09 11.55
CA LEU A 50 5.14 -0.71 11.02
C LEU A 50 4.04 -0.82 12.07
N ILE A 51 2.78 -0.76 11.64
CA ILE A 51 1.62 -0.95 12.51
C ILE A 51 0.50 -1.59 11.71
N ALA A 52 -0.39 -2.33 12.36
CA ALA A 52 -1.58 -2.90 11.74
C ALA A 52 -2.81 -2.67 12.62
N THR A 53 -3.98 -2.58 12.02
CA THR A 53 -5.28 -2.45 12.73
C THR A 53 -6.23 -3.60 12.45
N ASN A 54 -5.83 -4.55 11.59
CA ASN A 54 -6.40 -5.88 11.52
C ASN A 54 -5.46 -6.92 12.18
N GLU A 55 -6.04 -8.04 12.63
CA GLU A 55 -5.35 -9.05 13.43
C GLU A 55 -4.18 -9.71 12.67
N THR A 56 -4.29 -9.79 11.35
CA THR A 56 -3.32 -10.45 10.48
C THR A 56 -2.21 -9.52 9.97
N GLY A 57 -2.46 -8.20 9.93
CA GLY A 57 -1.58 -7.22 9.30
C GLY A 57 -0.19 -7.13 9.93
N SER A 58 -0.09 -7.34 11.24
CA SER A 58 1.19 -7.30 11.94
C SER A 58 2.15 -8.42 11.50
N VAL A 59 1.61 -9.62 11.26
CA VAL A 59 2.35 -10.77 10.73
C VAL A 59 2.62 -10.59 9.23
N LEU A 60 1.66 -10.03 8.50
CA LEU A 60 1.85 -9.69 7.08
C LEU A 60 2.96 -8.65 6.89
N ALA A 61 3.10 -7.69 7.80
CA ALA A 61 4.20 -6.74 7.81
C ALA A 61 5.55 -7.44 7.97
N GLU A 62 5.71 -8.37 8.93
CA GLU A 62 6.95 -9.16 9.07
C GLU A 62 7.24 -10.03 7.83
N ARG A 63 6.20 -10.64 7.25
CA ARG A 63 6.32 -11.40 6.00
C ARG A 63 6.77 -10.50 4.85
N PHE A 64 6.25 -9.28 4.78
CA PHE A 64 6.61 -8.32 3.75
C PHE A 64 8.08 -7.90 3.86
N ILE A 65 8.57 -7.66 5.09
CA ILE A 65 9.98 -7.35 5.32
C ILE A 65 10.90 -8.55 5.00
N SER A 66 10.53 -9.75 5.44
CA SER A 66 11.33 -10.98 5.26
C SER A 66 11.19 -11.66 3.90
N GLY A 67 10.25 -11.20 3.06
CA GLY A 67 10.03 -11.69 1.70
C GLY A 67 10.39 -10.63 0.66
N PRO A 68 9.41 -9.83 0.19
CA PRO A 68 9.65 -8.80 -0.83
C PRO A 68 10.81 -7.84 -0.56
N LEU A 69 11.10 -7.51 0.70
CA LEU A 69 12.19 -6.60 1.07
C LEU A 69 13.41 -7.30 1.71
N ALA A 70 13.48 -8.64 1.65
CA ALA A 70 14.49 -9.43 2.38
C ALA A 70 15.94 -9.04 2.04
N PHE A 71 16.20 -8.65 0.80
CA PHE A 71 17.53 -8.25 0.33
C PHE A 71 18.09 -7.04 1.13
N HIS A 72 17.22 -6.20 1.68
CA HIS A 72 17.61 -5.03 2.47
C HIS A 72 17.83 -5.33 3.94
N GLN A 73 17.33 -6.45 4.47
CA GLN A 73 17.64 -6.86 5.85
C GLN A 73 19.15 -7.07 6.02
N GLN A 74 19.82 -7.63 5.01
CA GLN A 74 21.27 -7.81 4.99
C GLN A 74 22.04 -6.48 4.83
N SER A 75 21.36 -5.43 4.34
CA SER A 75 21.93 -4.11 4.10
C SER A 75 21.74 -3.14 5.27
N GLY A 76 21.28 -3.64 6.43
CA GLY A 76 21.11 -2.83 7.64
C GLY A 76 19.82 -2.01 7.68
N MET A 77 18.73 -2.53 7.07
CA MET A 77 17.40 -1.94 7.22
C MET A 77 17.05 -1.71 8.69
N GLN A 78 16.61 -0.50 9.02
CA GLN A 78 16.09 -0.16 10.34
C GLN A 78 14.57 -0.13 10.28
N TYR A 79 13.91 -1.07 10.96
CA TYR A 79 12.47 -1.07 11.13
C TYR A 79 12.06 -1.49 12.54
N THR A 80 10.89 -1.04 12.98
CA THR A 80 10.24 -1.48 14.22
C THR A 80 8.78 -1.74 13.94
N ASN A 81 8.33 -2.96 14.22
CA ASN A 81 6.93 -3.34 14.07
C ASN A 81 6.22 -3.23 15.41
N LEU A 82 5.29 -2.29 15.53
CA LEU A 82 4.47 -2.07 16.71
C LEU A 82 3.38 -3.13 16.89
N GLY A 83 3.17 -3.98 15.89
CA GLY A 83 2.19 -5.05 15.94
C GLY A 83 0.76 -4.56 15.67
N TYR A 84 -0.20 -5.26 16.26
CA TYR A 84 -1.62 -4.97 16.14
C TYR A 84 -2.04 -3.85 17.09
N LEU A 85 -2.71 -2.84 16.54
CA LEU A 85 -3.32 -1.73 17.26
C LEU A 85 -4.80 -2.03 17.52
N PRO A 86 -5.18 -2.43 18.74
CA PRO A 86 -6.57 -2.72 19.07
C PRO A 86 -7.42 -1.45 19.17
N GLY A 87 -8.74 -1.61 19.11
CA GLY A 87 -9.70 -0.51 19.34
C GLY A 87 -10.21 0.17 18.06
N GLY A 88 -9.87 -0.34 16.88
CA GLY A 88 -10.39 0.13 15.59
C GLY A 88 -10.18 1.64 15.40
N GLN A 89 -11.25 2.36 15.05
CA GLN A 89 -11.22 3.81 14.88
C GLN A 89 -10.70 4.56 16.11
N LEU A 90 -11.11 4.16 17.31
CA LEU A 90 -10.64 4.79 18.56
C LEU A 90 -9.18 4.46 18.85
N GLY A 91 -8.73 3.25 18.49
CA GLY A 91 -7.33 2.85 18.56
C GLY A 91 -6.44 3.72 17.69
N ILE A 92 -6.81 3.89 16.42
CA ILE A 92 -6.10 4.78 15.48
C ILE A 92 -6.10 6.22 15.99
N ARG A 93 -7.23 6.70 16.54
CA ARG A 93 -7.31 8.04 17.11
C ARG A 93 -6.39 8.21 18.32
N ALA A 94 -6.38 7.23 19.24
CA ALA A 94 -5.51 7.24 20.41
C ALA A 94 -4.03 7.22 20.00
N PHE A 95 -3.68 6.37 19.03
CA PHE A 95 -2.34 6.31 18.47
C PHE A 95 -1.94 7.65 17.84
N ALA A 96 -2.84 8.29 17.09
CA ALA A 96 -2.58 9.60 16.51
C ALA A 96 -2.35 10.69 17.57
N GLN A 97 -2.98 10.59 18.73
CA GLN A 97 -2.83 11.53 19.84
C GLN A 97 -1.54 11.29 20.64
N ASN A 98 -1.23 10.03 20.93
CA ASN A 98 -0.06 9.65 21.70
C ASN A 98 0.43 8.25 21.27
N PRO A 99 1.29 8.18 20.24
CA PRO A 99 1.80 6.92 19.73
C PRO A 99 2.50 6.07 20.79
N SER A 100 3.29 6.71 21.67
CA SER A 100 4.15 6.01 22.62
C SER A 100 3.43 5.41 23.81
N VAL A 101 2.32 6.04 24.22
CA VAL A 101 1.43 5.47 25.23
C VAL A 101 0.53 4.40 24.63
N THR A 102 0.06 4.58 23.40
CA THR A 102 -0.89 3.66 22.77
C THR A 102 -0.23 2.35 22.31
N SER A 103 0.99 2.43 21.80
CA SER A 103 1.77 1.28 21.32
C SER A 103 3.19 1.32 21.90
N PRO A 104 3.36 0.99 23.20
CA PRO A 104 4.64 1.15 23.90
C PRO A 104 5.68 0.10 23.53
N SER A 105 5.22 -1.09 23.12
CA SER A 105 6.05 -2.24 22.81
C SER A 105 5.97 -2.62 21.33
N ASP A 106 7.03 -3.26 20.84
CA ASP A 106 7.03 -3.89 19.52
C ASP A 106 6.34 -5.27 19.56
N ILE A 107 6.23 -5.91 18.40
CA ILE A 107 5.63 -7.23 18.22
C ILE A 107 6.35 -8.35 19.01
N PHE A 108 7.60 -8.11 19.44
CA PHE A 108 8.41 -9.02 20.25
C PHE A 108 8.38 -8.67 21.74
N GLY A 109 7.58 -7.69 22.14
CA GLY A 109 7.44 -7.23 23.52
C GLY A 109 8.58 -6.33 24.02
N GLN A 110 9.49 -5.89 23.14
CA GLN A 110 10.56 -4.94 23.50
C GLN A 110 10.03 -3.50 23.52
N PRO A 111 10.61 -2.58 24.31
CA PRO A 111 10.22 -1.18 24.32
C PRO A 111 10.46 -0.52 22.94
N ALA A 112 9.40 -0.28 22.17
CA ALA A 112 9.51 0.19 20.79
C ALA A 112 10.20 1.56 20.69
N TRP A 113 9.87 2.47 21.61
CA TRP A 113 10.35 3.85 21.62
C TRP A 113 11.79 4.01 22.14
N ALA A 114 12.41 2.92 22.58
CA ALA A 114 13.85 2.88 22.84
C ALA A 114 14.67 2.49 21.58
N SER A 115 14.00 2.11 20.49
CA SER A 115 14.65 1.69 19.25
C SER A 115 15.25 2.88 18.48
N PRO A 116 16.42 2.70 17.82
CA PRO A 116 17.00 3.72 16.94
C PRO A 116 16.06 4.16 15.80
N THR A 117 15.12 3.32 15.38
CA THR A 117 14.14 3.62 14.32
C THR A 117 13.21 4.77 14.67
N LEU A 118 12.87 4.89 15.95
CA LEU A 118 11.93 5.86 16.51
C LEU A 118 12.64 7.00 17.26
N GLN A 119 13.98 7.08 17.14
CA GLN A 119 14.73 8.20 17.69
C GLN A 119 14.16 9.52 17.15
N ASP A 120 13.89 10.43 18.08
CA ASP A 120 13.29 11.76 17.89
C ASP A 120 11.82 11.78 17.41
N VAL A 121 11.13 10.63 17.49
CA VAL A 121 9.70 10.51 17.19
C VAL A 121 8.96 10.12 18.47
N THR A 122 7.97 10.92 18.86
CA THR A 122 7.05 10.65 20.00
C THR A 122 5.61 11.04 19.68
N ALA A 123 5.37 11.79 18.60
CA ALA A 123 4.06 12.23 18.13
C ALA A 123 3.87 11.91 16.63
N LEU A 124 2.61 11.80 16.19
CA LEU A 124 2.30 11.44 14.81
C LEU A 124 2.85 12.45 13.79
N ASN A 125 2.83 13.74 14.10
CA ASN A 125 3.33 14.79 13.21
C ASN A 125 4.86 14.89 13.11
N GLN A 126 5.61 14.08 13.88
CA GLN A 126 7.07 13.99 13.80
C GLN A 126 7.55 12.93 12.82
N PHE A 127 6.66 12.04 12.37
CA PHE A 127 6.94 11.22 11.20
C PHE A 127 7.07 12.13 9.97
N THR A 128 7.97 11.77 9.07
CA THR A 128 8.19 12.55 7.84
C THR A 128 7.15 12.21 6.76
N ALA A 129 6.59 11.01 6.81
CA ALA A 129 5.51 10.57 5.94
C ALA A 129 4.70 9.46 6.61
N MET A 130 3.45 9.31 6.18
CA MET A 130 2.60 8.18 6.50
C MET A 130 2.23 7.44 5.22
N ILE A 131 2.30 6.12 5.27
CA ILE A 131 1.92 5.21 4.18
C ILE A 131 0.89 4.23 4.74
N LEU A 132 -0.23 4.08 4.05
CA LEU A 132 -1.19 3.02 4.33
C LEU A 132 -1.19 2.04 3.16
N ILE A 133 -1.08 0.75 3.46
CA ILE A 133 -1.23 -0.34 2.50
C ILE A 133 -2.51 -1.07 2.85
N THR A 134 -3.52 -1.01 1.99
CA THR A 134 -4.82 -1.60 2.27
C THR A 134 -5.53 -2.10 1.01
N ASP A 135 -6.30 -3.18 1.15
CA ASP A 135 -7.22 -3.64 0.13
C ASP A 135 -8.64 -3.10 0.30
N ASN A 136 -8.91 -2.33 1.38
CA ASN A 136 -10.22 -1.91 1.83
C ASN A 136 -10.36 -0.38 1.94
N ALA A 137 -11.39 0.17 1.30
CA ALA A 137 -11.69 1.60 1.33
C ALA A 137 -12.11 2.11 2.73
N ASP A 138 -12.77 1.27 3.54
CA ASP A 138 -13.19 1.65 4.89
C ASP A 138 -11.98 1.80 5.82
N ALA A 139 -10.99 0.90 5.73
CA ALA A 139 -9.74 1.03 6.47
C ALA A 139 -9.00 2.32 6.08
N ALA A 140 -8.93 2.63 4.78
CA ALA A 140 -8.39 3.90 4.30
C ALA A 140 -9.13 5.11 4.89
N ARG A 141 -10.46 5.10 4.80
CA ARG A 141 -11.30 6.17 5.36
C ARG A 141 -11.02 6.39 6.85
N VAL A 142 -10.96 5.33 7.65
CA VAL A 142 -10.73 5.43 9.09
C VAL A 142 -9.36 6.04 9.37
N TRP A 143 -8.28 5.55 8.74
CA TRP A 143 -6.96 6.16 8.91
C TRP A 143 -6.91 7.62 8.48
N ILE A 144 -7.54 7.96 7.35
CA ILE A 144 -7.59 9.34 6.86
C ILE A 144 -8.27 10.25 7.88
N GLU A 145 -9.49 9.91 8.29
CA GLU A 145 -10.33 10.75 9.15
C GLU A 145 -9.78 10.87 10.58
N GLN A 146 -9.25 9.78 11.16
CA GLN A 146 -8.79 9.80 12.55
C GLN A 146 -7.45 10.52 12.73
N THR A 147 -6.60 10.50 11.71
CA THR A 147 -5.27 11.12 11.77
C THR A 147 -5.23 12.56 11.25
N GLN A 148 -6.19 12.99 10.42
CA GLN A 148 -6.16 14.27 9.71
C GLN A 148 -5.82 15.47 10.61
N GLY A 149 -6.49 15.59 11.77
CA GLY A 149 -6.28 16.72 12.69
C GLY A 149 -5.00 16.65 13.52
N LEU A 150 -4.26 15.54 13.51
CA LEU A 150 -3.13 15.27 14.41
C LEU A 150 -1.81 15.07 13.65
N ARG A 151 -1.89 14.67 12.38
CA ARG A 151 -0.71 14.42 11.54
C ARG A 151 -0.08 15.71 10.96
N GLY A 152 -0.76 16.85 11.08
CA GLY A 152 -0.27 18.11 10.52
C GLY A 152 -0.10 18.05 8.99
N ASN A 153 1.04 18.53 8.49
CA ASN A 153 1.33 18.61 7.05
C ASN A 153 2.12 17.39 6.52
N ILE A 154 2.26 16.32 7.31
CA ILE A 154 2.99 15.15 6.84
C ILE A 154 2.23 14.54 5.66
N PRO A 155 2.92 14.22 4.55
CA PRO A 155 2.28 13.62 3.40
C PRO A 155 1.71 12.24 3.77
N PHE A 156 0.50 11.97 3.27
CA PHE A 156 -0.15 10.68 3.42
C PHE A 156 -0.30 10.00 2.06
N ILE A 157 0.38 8.88 1.87
CA ILE A 157 0.26 8.03 0.68
C ILE A 157 -0.60 6.82 1.01
N VAL A 158 -1.53 6.47 0.13
CA VAL A 158 -2.31 5.24 0.24
C VAL A 158 -1.98 4.32 -0.93
N VAL A 159 -1.39 3.16 -0.64
CA VAL A 159 -1.28 2.03 -1.56
C VAL A 159 -2.55 1.21 -1.39
N SER A 160 -3.44 1.28 -2.38
CA SER A 160 -4.74 0.63 -2.31
C SER A 160 -4.85 -0.51 -3.32
N SER A 161 -5.76 -1.47 -3.10
CA SER A 161 -6.18 -2.36 -4.18
C SER A 161 -6.78 -1.55 -5.35
N ALA A 162 -6.78 -2.11 -6.55
CA ALA A 162 -7.43 -1.46 -7.70
C ALA A 162 -8.94 -1.24 -7.47
N GLN A 163 -9.57 -2.10 -6.66
CA GLN A 163 -11.00 -2.01 -6.33
C GLN A 163 -11.31 -0.94 -5.28
N ALA A 164 -10.42 -0.72 -4.31
CA ALA A 164 -10.60 0.31 -3.28
C ALA A 164 -10.25 1.73 -3.75
N ALA A 165 -9.35 1.86 -4.74
CA ALA A 165 -8.84 3.15 -5.20
C ALA A 165 -9.93 4.19 -5.55
N PRO A 166 -11.02 3.85 -6.28
CA PRO A 166 -12.05 4.84 -6.66
C PRO A 166 -12.76 5.47 -5.46
N MET A 167 -12.91 4.72 -4.36
CA MET A 167 -13.54 5.23 -3.13
C MET A 167 -12.59 6.13 -2.32
N ILE A 168 -11.29 6.04 -2.56
CA ILE A 168 -10.26 6.84 -1.89
C ILE A 168 -10.00 8.15 -2.67
N GLN A 169 -10.29 8.17 -3.96
CA GLN A 169 -10.08 9.32 -4.85
C GLN A 169 -10.60 10.66 -4.31
N PRO A 170 -11.81 10.76 -3.70
CA PRO A 170 -12.28 12.03 -3.16
C PRO A 170 -11.38 12.62 -2.06
N TYR A 171 -10.70 11.77 -1.27
CA TYR A 171 -9.75 12.22 -0.25
C TYR A 171 -8.44 12.73 -0.87
N TYR A 172 -8.07 12.24 -2.04
CA TYR A 172 -6.96 12.80 -2.79
C TYR A 172 -7.32 14.16 -3.39
N ASP A 173 -8.52 14.27 -3.98
CA ASP A 173 -9.02 15.50 -4.58
C ASP A 173 -9.20 16.62 -3.53
N SER A 174 -9.55 16.25 -2.28
CA SER A 174 -9.65 17.18 -1.13
C SER A 174 -8.31 17.45 -0.42
N ALA A 175 -7.19 16.93 -0.94
CA ALA A 175 -5.86 16.99 -0.35
C ALA A 175 -5.73 16.36 1.06
N GLN A 176 -6.70 15.54 1.49
CA GLN A 176 -6.58 14.70 2.67
C GLN A 176 -5.64 13.50 2.43
N VAL A 177 -5.39 13.13 1.19
CA VAL A 177 -4.38 12.14 0.79
C VAL A 177 -3.48 12.80 -0.23
N THR A 178 -2.17 12.71 -0.02
CA THR A 178 -1.16 13.36 -0.88
C THR A 178 -0.83 12.51 -2.12
N GLY A 179 -1.11 11.20 -2.08
CA GLY A 179 -0.93 10.34 -3.23
C GLY A 179 -1.62 8.98 -3.08
N ILE A 180 -2.05 8.42 -4.21
CA ILE A 180 -2.63 7.08 -4.28
C ILE A 180 -1.76 6.22 -5.20
N VAL A 181 -1.50 4.97 -4.81
CA VAL A 181 -0.86 3.93 -5.63
C VAL A 181 -1.88 2.81 -5.85
N PRO A 182 -2.63 2.81 -6.96
CA PRO A 182 -3.74 1.88 -7.16
C PRO A 182 -3.29 0.54 -7.76
N GLY A 183 -3.36 -0.51 -6.95
CA GLY A 183 -3.12 -1.90 -7.34
C GLY A 183 -1.80 -2.12 -8.09
N LEU A 184 -1.79 -3.18 -8.91
CA LEU A 184 -0.62 -3.56 -9.71
C LEU A 184 -0.22 -2.49 -10.72
N TYR A 185 -1.19 -1.76 -11.29
CA TYR A 185 -0.91 -0.71 -12.26
C TYR A 185 -0.10 0.44 -11.65
N GLY A 186 -0.52 0.92 -10.47
CA GLY A 186 0.21 1.94 -9.72
C GLY A 186 1.61 1.47 -9.30
N GLY A 187 1.72 0.23 -8.81
CA GLY A 187 3.00 -0.39 -8.48
C GLY A 187 3.94 -0.49 -9.68
N ALA A 188 3.44 -0.95 -10.83
CA ALA A 188 4.21 -1.09 -12.06
C ALA A 188 4.72 0.26 -12.59
N ILE A 189 3.96 1.34 -12.42
CA ILE A 189 4.45 2.69 -12.73
C ILE A 189 5.63 3.03 -11.81
N PHE A 190 5.54 2.78 -10.51
CA PHE A 190 6.66 3.01 -9.59
C PHE A 190 7.92 2.22 -9.97
N GLU A 191 7.77 0.96 -10.39
CA GLU A 191 8.90 0.13 -10.85
C GLU A 191 9.63 0.73 -12.04
N GLN A 192 8.90 1.36 -12.97
CA GLN A 192 9.51 2.04 -14.11
C GLN A 192 10.45 3.16 -13.67
N TYR A 193 10.16 3.83 -12.55
CA TYR A 193 11.02 4.87 -11.98
C TYR A 193 12.12 4.32 -11.06
N ASN A 194 12.13 3.03 -10.74
CA ASN A 194 13.20 2.34 -10.00
C ASN A 194 14.36 1.89 -10.91
N ALA A 195 14.90 2.84 -11.68
CA ALA A 195 16.03 2.63 -12.59
C ALA A 195 15.83 1.47 -13.60
N GLY A 196 14.57 1.21 -13.99
CA GLY A 196 14.24 0.18 -14.97
C GLY A 196 14.40 -1.25 -14.48
N ARG A 197 14.45 -1.50 -13.16
CA ARG A 197 14.34 -2.86 -12.62
C ARG A 197 12.89 -3.32 -12.74
N PRO A 198 12.56 -4.28 -13.64
CA PRO A 198 11.22 -4.84 -13.67
C PRO A 198 11.01 -5.58 -12.35
N GLY A 199 9.95 -5.23 -11.63
CA GLY A 199 9.61 -5.90 -10.38
C GLY A 199 8.37 -6.77 -10.54
N THR A 200 7.90 -7.30 -9.42
CA THR A 200 6.79 -8.23 -9.35
C THR A 200 5.47 -7.59 -9.83
N ALA A 201 5.27 -6.29 -9.62
CA ALA A 201 4.05 -5.60 -10.01
C ALA A 201 3.89 -5.57 -11.53
N ARG A 202 4.96 -5.24 -12.26
CA ARG A 202 4.94 -5.22 -13.72
C ARG A 202 4.66 -6.60 -14.31
N ASN A 203 5.32 -7.63 -13.79
CA ASN A 203 5.12 -9.00 -14.26
C ASN A 203 3.66 -9.46 -14.06
N TYR A 204 3.08 -9.19 -12.89
CA TYR A 204 1.69 -9.54 -12.62
C TYR A 204 0.72 -8.73 -13.49
N TRP A 205 1.00 -7.44 -13.70
CA TRP A 205 0.20 -6.58 -14.57
C TRP A 205 0.20 -7.04 -16.03
N ASP A 206 1.37 -7.41 -16.57
CA ASP A 206 1.50 -7.88 -17.94
C ASP A 206 0.77 -9.23 -18.12
N ALA A 207 0.90 -10.16 -17.16
CA ALA A 207 0.18 -11.44 -17.18
C ALA A 207 -1.35 -11.25 -17.11
N TYR A 208 -1.83 -10.38 -16.20
CA TYR A 208 -3.25 -10.03 -16.11
C TYR A 208 -3.77 -9.42 -17.41
N SER A 209 -3.01 -8.49 -18.00
CA SER A 209 -3.39 -7.80 -19.23
C SER A 209 -3.51 -8.76 -20.42
N ILE A 210 -2.57 -9.70 -20.57
CA ILE A 210 -2.63 -10.73 -21.63
C ILE A 210 -3.85 -11.64 -21.41
N GLY A 211 -4.09 -12.07 -20.17
CA GLY A 211 -5.27 -12.88 -19.83
C GLY A 211 -6.58 -12.17 -20.19
N MET A 212 -6.69 -10.88 -19.86
CA MET A 212 -7.84 -10.05 -20.22
C MET A 212 -8.01 -9.89 -21.73
N LEU A 213 -6.91 -9.73 -22.49
CA LEU A 213 -6.96 -9.66 -23.95
C LEU A 213 -7.44 -10.98 -24.59
N ILE A 214 -6.99 -12.12 -24.06
CA ILE A 214 -7.46 -13.44 -24.53
C ILE A 214 -8.94 -13.63 -24.24
N ALA A 215 -9.38 -13.28 -23.02
CA ALA A 215 -10.79 -13.34 -22.65
C ALA A 215 -11.65 -12.42 -23.54
N MET A 216 -11.19 -11.19 -23.79
CA MET A 216 -11.83 -10.26 -24.71
C MET A 216 -11.92 -10.82 -26.14
N ALA A 217 -10.86 -11.45 -26.64
CA ALA A 217 -10.85 -12.09 -27.95
C ALA A 217 -11.88 -13.24 -28.03
N PHE A 218 -12.02 -14.06 -26.98
CA PHE A 218 -13.03 -15.11 -26.94
C PHE A 218 -14.46 -14.56 -26.89
N VAL A 219 -14.71 -13.52 -26.09
CA VAL A 219 -16.04 -12.88 -26.01
C VAL A 219 -16.42 -12.26 -27.36
N LEU A 220 -15.51 -11.52 -27.99
CA LEU A 220 -15.74 -10.92 -29.31
C LEU A 220 -15.91 -11.99 -30.40
N GLY A 221 -15.06 -13.01 -30.41
CA GLY A 221 -15.14 -14.12 -31.36
C GLY A 221 -16.46 -14.90 -31.24
N GLY A 222 -16.87 -15.22 -30.01
CA GLY A 222 -18.15 -15.88 -29.73
C GLY A 222 -19.36 -15.02 -30.12
N GLY A 223 -19.31 -13.71 -29.84
CA GLY A 223 -20.35 -12.77 -30.25
C GLY A 223 -20.48 -12.66 -31.77
N LEU A 224 -19.36 -12.55 -32.49
CA LEU A 224 -19.35 -12.53 -33.96
C LEU A 224 -19.86 -13.85 -34.55
N TRP A 225 -19.47 -14.99 -33.98
CA TRP A 225 -19.96 -16.31 -34.40
C TRP A 225 -21.48 -16.44 -34.20
N ASN A 226 -21.99 -16.03 -33.04
CA ASN A 226 -23.42 -16.04 -32.75
C ASN A 226 -24.21 -15.13 -33.72
N LEU A 227 -23.67 -13.93 -34.01
CA LEU A 227 -24.26 -13.02 -34.98
C LEU A 227 -24.29 -13.62 -36.40
N MET A 228 -23.21 -14.29 -36.82
CA MET A 228 -23.19 -14.99 -38.11
C MET A 228 -24.24 -16.11 -38.19
N LEU A 229 -24.39 -16.91 -37.13
CA LEU A 229 -25.41 -17.95 -37.05
C LEU A 229 -26.82 -17.36 -37.13
N GLY A 230 -27.11 -16.32 -36.34
CA GLY A 230 -28.43 -15.67 -36.36
C GLY A 230 -28.78 -14.98 -37.69
N LEU A 231 -27.79 -14.44 -38.40
CA LEU A 231 -28.00 -13.89 -39.75
C LEU A 231 -28.25 -14.97 -40.80
N ARG A 232 -27.68 -16.17 -40.61
CA ARG A 232 -27.89 -17.32 -41.51
C ARG A 232 -29.29 -17.91 -41.32
N GLU A 233 -29.73 -18.13 -40.09
CA GLU A 233 -31.08 -18.65 -39.79
C GLU A 233 -32.18 -17.72 -40.35
N ARG A 234 -32.04 -16.40 -40.20
CA ARG A 234 -32.98 -15.41 -40.77
C ARG A 234 -33.02 -15.36 -42.31
N ARG A 235 -32.00 -15.90 -42.98
CA ARG A 235 -31.99 -16.04 -44.45
C ARG A 235 -32.61 -17.34 -44.92
N GLU A 236 -32.64 -18.37 -44.08
CA GLU A 236 -33.27 -19.66 -44.39
C GLU A 236 -34.80 -19.61 -44.18
N ASP A 237 -35.30 -18.70 -43.32
CA ASP A 237 -36.74 -18.45 -43.07
C ASP A 237 -37.43 -17.47 -44.06
N LYS A 238 -36.72 -16.97 -45.08
CA LYS A 238 -37.27 -16.08 -46.13
C LYS A 238 -37.25 -16.74 -47.50
#